data_AF-A0A2M8NE82-F1
#
_entry.id   AF-A0A2M8NE82-F1
#
_cell.length_a   1.000
_cell.length_b   1.000
_cell.length_c   1.000
_cell.angle_alpha   90.00
_cell.angle_beta   90.00
_cell.angle_gamma   90.00
#
_symmetry.space_group_name_H-M   'P 1'
#
loop_
_entity.id
_entity.type
_entity.pdbx_description
1 polymer ?
#
loop_
_entity_poly.entity_id
_entity_poly.type
_entity_poly.pdbx_seq_one_letter_code
_entity_poly.pdbx_strand_id
1 'polypeptide(L)'
;MPQVTRLPTTGTSDGSNGGSKAWSNPSRVTTSDNSEAQANLSPGNTTHWLRAGGFDFSVIPDTATINTINVRAECRTNGTVLDVDCLLELPAFGGTGTNQPNAATWPTLANTYHEHSHTAAQWGGTLTGSDIKDPAFYVLISATNTGGSNAGTRIDSIEVVIDYTESGGTPVTINVTNGQATAAGQPLAATGPAVIVSTITATTSTTGQAVAINPGTAAVTINVANGQAAAAGQPVAISTTGPAVTINVA
;
A
#
# COMPACT_ATOMS: atom_id res chain seq x y z
N MET A 1 -2.17 2.36 -10.87
CA MET A 1 -1.56 2.53 -9.54
C MET A 1 -1.58 1.19 -8.86
N PRO A 2 -0.46 0.71 -8.28
CA PRO A 2 -0.46 -0.50 -7.47
C PRO A 2 -1.46 -0.41 -6.33
N GLN A 3 -2.08 -1.55 -6.00
CA GLN A 3 -3.06 -1.69 -4.92
C GLN A 3 -2.71 -2.92 -4.08
N VAL A 4 -2.91 -2.82 -2.77
CA VAL A 4 -2.76 -3.96 -1.85
C VAL A 4 -3.92 -4.01 -0.87
N THR A 5 -4.44 -5.21 -0.60
CA THR A 5 -5.44 -5.48 0.45
C THR A 5 -4.79 -6.27 1.57
N ARG A 6 -5.02 -5.86 2.81
CA ARG A 6 -4.55 -6.58 4.02
C ARG A 6 -5.64 -6.66 5.08
N LEU A 7 -5.66 -7.81 5.75
CA LEU A 7 -6.41 -8.05 6.98
C LEU A 7 -5.48 -7.79 8.18
N PRO A 8 -6.02 -7.42 9.35
CA PRO A 8 -5.25 -7.34 10.57
C PRO A 8 -4.88 -8.73 11.07
N THR A 9 -3.88 -8.81 11.92
CA THR A 9 -3.52 -10.04 12.66
C THR A 9 -3.99 -9.99 14.11
N THR A 10 -4.50 -8.85 14.56
CA THR A 10 -5.00 -8.64 15.92
C THR A 10 -6.27 -7.80 15.92
N GLY A 11 -7.13 -8.04 16.92
CA GLY A 11 -8.30 -7.21 17.20
C GLY A 11 -8.52 -7.14 18.71
N THR A 12 -8.75 -5.93 19.22
CA THR A 12 -8.95 -5.66 20.65
C THR A 12 -10.14 -4.73 20.87
N SER A 13 -10.75 -4.78 22.06
CA SER A 13 -11.77 -3.81 22.46
C SER A 13 -11.12 -2.74 23.33
N ASP A 14 -11.18 -1.48 22.89
CA ASP A 14 -10.58 -0.35 23.57
C ASP A 14 -11.64 0.69 23.99
N GLY A 15 -11.77 0.93 25.29
CA GLY A 15 -12.76 1.83 25.87
C GLY A 15 -12.34 3.30 25.92
N SER A 16 -11.16 3.67 25.40
CA SER A 16 -10.64 5.05 25.46
C SER A 16 -11.53 6.08 24.75
N ASN A 17 -12.43 5.65 23.86
CA ASN A 17 -13.40 6.50 23.19
C ASN A 17 -14.63 6.87 24.06
N GLY A 18 -14.72 6.36 25.29
CA GLY A 18 -15.87 6.58 26.17
C GLY A 18 -17.13 5.80 25.78
N GLY A 19 -17.03 4.87 24.82
CA GLY A 19 -18.10 3.94 24.50
C GLY A 19 -18.52 3.12 25.73
N SER A 20 -19.79 2.72 25.80
CA SER A 20 -20.34 2.00 26.96
C SER A 20 -20.44 0.49 26.78
N LYS A 21 -20.12 -0.03 25.59
CA LYS A 21 -20.25 -1.45 25.26
C LYS A 21 -18.97 -2.02 24.65
N ALA A 22 -18.32 -2.91 25.38
CA ALA A 22 -17.16 -3.66 24.89
C ALA A 22 -17.55 -4.65 23.78
N TRP A 23 -16.61 -4.90 22.88
CA TRP A 23 -16.70 -5.96 21.89
C TRP A 23 -16.37 -7.31 22.54
N SER A 24 -17.23 -8.29 22.30
CA SER A 24 -16.96 -9.70 22.58
C SER A 24 -16.21 -10.32 21.41
N ASN A 25 -15.18 -11.11 21.69
CA ASN A 25 -14.32 -11.77 20.70
C ASN A 25 -13.71 -10.81 19.65
N PRO A 26 -13.08 -9.68 20.07
CA PRO A 26 -12.59 -8.67 19.14
C PRO A 26 -11.52 -9.19 18.17
N SER A 27 -10.79 -10.25 18.53
CA SER A 27 -9.76 -10.88 17.69
C SER A 27 -10.32 -11.59 16.46
N ARG A 28 -11.64 -11.70 16.33
CA ARG A 28 -12.28 -12.40 15.22
C ARG A 28 -12.25 -11.61 13.90
N VAL A 29 -11.97 -10.32 13.94
CA VAL A 29 -11.88 -9.45 12.76
C VAL A 29 -10.71 -9.74 11.81
N THR A 30 -9.87 -10.73 12.13
CA THR A 30 -8.63 -11.04 11.39
C THR A 30 -8.87 -11.90 10.16
N THR A 31 -10.08 -12.43 9.96
CA THR A 31 -10.41 -13.31 8.85
C THR A 31 -11.90 -13.20 8.51
N SER A 32 -12.27 -13.26 7.23
CA SER A 32 -13.66 -13.37 6.80
C SER A 32 -14.05 -14.86 6.78
N ASP A 33 -14.70 -15.32 7.84
CA ASP A 33 -15.06 -16.73 8.04
C ASP A 33 -16.44 -16.92 8.73
N ASN A 34 -17.22 -15.85 8.87
CA ASN A 34 -18.47 -15.77 9.63
C ASN A 34 -18.32 -16.00 11.15
N SER A 35 -17.09 -15.95 11.68
CA SER A 35 -16.82 -15.88 13.12
C SER A 35 -16.68 -14.43 13.51
N GLU A 36 -17.66 -13.88 14.23
CA GLU A 36 -17.76 -12.41 14.34
C GLU A 36 -17.35 -11.87 15.72
N ALA A 37 -16.76 -10.68 15.73
CA ALA A 37 -16.72 -9.77 16.87
C ALA A 37 -18.09 -9.13 17.07
N GLN A 38 -18.55 -9.02 18.33
CA GLN A 38 -19.96 -8.77 18.62
C GLN A 38 -20.18 -7.78 19.77
N ALA A 39 -21.17 -6.91 19.64
CA ALA A 39 -21.68 -6.12 20.75
C ALA A 39 -23.22 -6.07 20.72
N ASN A 40 -23.84 -5.98 21.90
CA ASN A 40 -25.28 -5.74 22.02
C ASN A 40 -25.48 -4.33 22.58
N LEU A 41 -26.15 -3.49 21.79
CA LEU A 41 -26.35 -2.07 22.05
C LEU A 41 -27.82 -1.80 22.41
N SER A 42 -28.06 -1.24 23.58
CA SER A 42 -29.34 -0.57 23.86
C SER A 42 -29.43 0.75 23.08
N PRO A 43 -30.64 1.33 22.89
CA PRO A 43 -30.80 2.63 22.26
C PRO A 43 -29.86 3.69 22.85
N GLY A 44 -29.13 4.39 21.97
CA GLY A 44 -28.14 5.41 22.34
C GLY A 44 -26.82 4.88 22.90
N ASN A 45 -26.60 3.56 23.00
CA ASN A 45 -25.30 3.02 23.39
C ASN A 45 -24.33 3.01 22.20
N THR A 46 -23.07 3.33 22.52
CA THR A 46 -21.93 3.31 21.60
C THR A 46 -20.97 2.20 22.01
N THR A 47 -20.39 1.51 21.03
CA THR A 47 -19.35 0.53 21.31
C THR A 47 -18.04 1.20 21.74
N HIS A 48 -17.21 0.45 22.46
CA HIS A 48 -15.77 0.69 22.49
C HIS A 48 -15.21 0.75 21.05
N TRP A 49 -14.01 1.29 20.87
CA TRP A 49 -13.28 1.04 19.63
C TRP A 49 -13.02 -0.46 19.48
N LEU A 50 -13.34 -1.00 18.31
CA LEU A 50 -12.75 -2.23 17.81
C LEU A 50 -11.45 -1.84 17.14
N ARG A 51 -10.35 -2.10 17.84
CA ARG A 51 -9.00 -1.70 17.46
C ARG A 51 -8.30 -2.86 16.76
N ALA A 52 -8.17 -2.75 15.44
CA ALA A 52 -7.56 -3.74 14.56
C ALA A 52 -6.14 -3.30 14.17
N GLY A 53 -5.18 -4.22 14.21
CA GLY A 53 -3.77 -3.89 13.94
C GLY A 53 -2.94 -5.06 13.42
N GLY A 54 -1.66 -4.80 13.19
CA GLY A 54 -0.71 -5.78 12.68
C GLY A 54 -0.97 -6.15 11.22
N PHE A 55 -1.26 -5.15 10.39
CA PHE A 55 -1.41 -5.30 8.95
C PHE A 55 -0.04 -5.45 8.27
N ASP A 56 0.11 -6.43 7.37
CA ASP A 56 1.39 -6.66 6.69
C ASP A 56 1.49 -5.89 5.36
N PHE A 57 1.96 -4.65 5.40
CA PHE A 57 2.23 -3.86 4.19
C PHE A 57 3.67 -3.96 3.69
N SER A 58 4.41 -5.02 4.04
CA SER A 58 5.84 -5.20 3.68
C SER A 58 6.15 -5.04 2.19
N VAL A 59 5.18 -5.34 1.31
CA VAL A 59 5.30 -5.23 -0.15
C VAL A 59 5.32 -3.79 -0.68
N ILE A 60 4.82 -2.81 0.08
CA ILE A 60 4.83 -1.39 -0.32
C ILE A 60 6.22 -0.82 -0.04
N PRO A 61 6.92 -0.15 -0.98
CA PRO A 61 8.19 0.50 -0.68
C PRO A 61 8.06 1.58 0.41
N ASP A 62 9.04 1.72 1.31
CA ASP A 62 8.96 2.68 2.43
C ASP A 62 8.76 4.13 1.95
N THR A 63 9.37 4.47 0.82
CA THR A 63 9.29 5.81 0.21
C THR A 63 8.08 5.99 -0.70
N ALA A 64 7.18 5.01 -0.81
CA ALA A 64 5.97 5.18 -1.61
C ALA A 64 5.04 6.22 -0.97
N THR A 65 4.39 7.02 -1.79
CA THR A 65 3.33 7.93 -1.33
C THR A 65 2.02 7.18 -1.28
N ILE A 66 1.34 7.21 -0.14
CA ILE A 66 0.01 6.62 0.04
C ILE A 66 -1.02 7.59 -0.51
N ASN A 67 -1.76 7.18 -1.54
CA ASN A 67 -2.74 8.04 -2.19
C ASN A 67 -4.10 7.93 -1.48
N THR A 68 -4.59 6.71 -1.32
CA THR A 68 -5.90 6.38 -0.74
C THR A 68 -5.77 5.24 0.25
N ILE A 69 -6.63 5.28 1.26
CA ILE A 69 -6.83 4.21 2.22
C ILE A 69 -8.34 3.97 2.29
N ASN A 70 -8.76 2.77 1.91
CA ASN A 70 -10.12 2.28 2.06
C ASN A 70 -10.16 1.26 3.19
N VAL A 71 -10.72 1.67 4.34
CA VAL A 71 -11.05 0.75 5.42
C VAL A 71 -12.40 0.13 5.10
N ARG A 72 -12.48 -1.20 5.14
CA ARG A 72 -13.73 -1.95 4.90
C ARG A 72 -14.02 -2.82 6.09
N ALA A 73 -15.15 -2.63 6.74
CA ALA A 73 -15.64 -3.53 7.77
C ALA A 73 -16.71 -4.43 7.17
N GLU A 74 -16.49 -5.73 7.15
CA GLU A 74 -17.56 -6.68 6.84
C GLU A 74 -18.47 -6.80 8.06
N CYS A 75 -19.63 -6.15 8.01
CA CYS A 75 -20.48 -6.01 9.18
C CYS A 75 -21.95 -6.32 8.90
N ARG A 76 -22.68 -6.56 9.99
CA ARG A 76 -24.14 -6.65 9.99
C ARG A 76 -24.72 -6.26 11.36
N THR A 77 -26.01 -5.95 11.36
CA THR A 77 -26.78 -5.66 12.56
C THR A 77 -28.21 -6.19 12.43
N ASN A 78 -28.96 -6.30 13.53
CA ASN A 78 -30.40 -6.54 13.50
C ASN A 78 -31.24 -5.32 13.93
N GLY A 79 -30.62 -4.13 14.01
CA GLY A 79 -31.27 -2.86 14.35
C GLY A 79 -30.74 -1.68 13.54
N THR A 80 -30.99 -0.45 13.99
CA THR A 80 -30.50 0.77 13.32
C THR A 80 -29.21 1.23 13.96
N VAL A 81 -28.10 0.96 13.29
CA VAL A 81 -26.75 1.23 13.78
C VAL A 81 -26.00 2.08 12.77
N LEU A 82 -25.29 3.08 13.25
CA LEU A 82 -24.40 3.96 12.47
C LEU A 82 -22.99 3.86 13.02
N ASP A 83 -22.00 4.05 12.16
CA ASP A 83 -20.66 4.35 12.62
C ASP A 83 -20.64 5.69 13.36
N VAL A 84 -19.88 5.74 14.43
CA VAL A 84 -19.51 7.00 15.08
C VAL A 84 -18.06 7.30 14.84
N ASP A 85 -17.21 6.28 14.90
CA ASP A 85 -15.80 6.40 14.59
C ASP A 85 -15.37 5.42 13.52
N CYS A 86 -14.63 5.92 12.54
CA CYS A 86 -13.68 5.15 11.76
C CYS A 86 -12.42 6.01 11.67
N LEU A 87 -11.34 5.58 12.32
CA LEU A 87 -10.11 6.35 12.51
C LEU A 87 -8.90 5.48 12.15
N LEU A 88 -7.81 6.15 11.77
CA LEU A 88 -6.48 5.56 11.78
C LEU A 88 -5.74 6.06 13.02
N GLU A 89 -5.02 5.19 13.70
CA GLU A 89 -4.10 5.55 14.78
C GLU A 89 -2.70 5.14 14.37
N LEU A 90 -1.76 6.09 14.42
CA LEU A 90 -0.35 5.85 14.12
C LEU A 90 0.54 7.00 14.60
N PRO A 91 1.85 6.76 14.82
CA PRO A 91 2.77 7.78 15.30
C PRO A 91 2.87 9.02 14.41
N ALA A 92 2.72 8.87 13.09
CA ALA A 92 2.76 9.98 12.13
C ALA A 92 1.69 11.06 12.40
N PHE A 93 0.60 10.70 13.07
CA PHE A 93 -0.47 11.63 13.47
C PHE A 93 -0.33 12.12 14.92
N GLY A 94 0.63 11.59 15.69
CA GLY A 94 0.71 11.83 17.13
C GLY A 94 -0.41 11.16 17.93
N GLY A 95 -1.06 10.12 17.38
CA GLY A 95 -2.21 9.44 17.97
C GLY A 95 -3.27 9.10 16.91
N THR A 96 -4.53 9.40 17.19
CA THR A 96 -5.65 9.21 16.26
C THR A 96 -5.71 10.32 15.23
N GLY A 97 -5.87 9.95 13.97
CA GLY A 97 -6.12 10.86 12.85
C GLY A 97 -7.53 11.45 12.84
N THR A 98 -7.94 11.95 11.67
CA THR A 98 -9.26 12.52 11.44
C THR A 98 -10.31 11.42 11.32
N ASN A 99 -11.44 11.60 11.99
CA ASN A 99 -12.57 10.66 11.92
C ASN A 99 -13.25 10.67 10.54
N GLN A 100 -13.53 9.48 10.00
CA GLN A 100 -14.18 9.27 8.70
C GLN A 100 -15.35 8.28 8.82
N PRO A 101 -16.38 8.57 9.62
CA PRO A 101 -17.52 7.67 9.77
C PRO A 101 -18.31 7.60 8.46
N ASN A 102 -18.93 6.45 8.21
CA ASN A 102 -19.87 6.31 7.12
C ASN A 102 -21.28 6.66 7.62
N ALA A 103 -21.96 7.58 6.94
CA ALA A 103 -23.28 8.06 7.33
C ALA A 103 -24.41 7.05 7.04
N ALA A 104 -24.12 5.99 6.30
CA ALA A 104 -25.08 4.92 6.02
C ALA A 104 -25.24 4.01 7.23
N THR A 105 -26.46 3.49 7.43
CA THR A 105 -26.71 2.47 8.44
C THR A 105 -26.06 1.15 8.07
N TRP A 106 -25.64 0.40 9.08
CA TRP A 106 -25.07 -0.93 8.88
C TRP A 106 -26.05 -1.89 8.18
N PRO A 107 -25.55 -2.85 7.38
CA PRO A 107 -26.37 -3.85 6.70
C PRO A 107 -27.19 -4.71 7.68
N THR A 108 -28.44 -5.05 7.34
CA THR A 108 -29.33 -5.83 8.23
C THR A 108 -29.55 -7.28 7.83
N LEU A 109 -29.17 -7.67 6.61
CA LEU A 109 -29.53 -8.97 6.02
C LEU A 109 -28.38 -9.98 6.01
N ALA A 110 -27.19 -9.53 5.64
CA ALA A 110 -26.01 -10.37 5.51
C ALA A 110 -24.76 -9.55 5.83
N ASN A 111 -23.66 -10.25 6.16
CA ASN A 111 -22.34 -9.66 6.24
C ASN A 111 -22.02 -8.98 4.91
N THR A 112 -21.77 -7.68 4.94
CA THR A 112 -21.50 -6.85 3.76
C THR A 112 -20.44 -5.84 4.12
N TYR A 113 -19.55 -5.54 3.18
CA TYR A 113 -18.54 -4.51 3.39
C TYR A 113 -19.18 -3.12 3.52
N HIS A 114 -18.91 -2.49 4.65
CA HIS A 114 -19.15 -1.08 4.91
C HIS A 114 -17.84 -0.34 4.71
N GLU A 115 -17.80 0.54 3.70
CA GLU A 115 -16.57 1.13 3.20
C GLU A 115 -16.33 2.56 3.71
N HIS A 116 -15.05 2.88 3.92
CA HIS A 116 -14.55 4.19 4.31
C HIS A 116 -13.36 4.53 3.41
N SER A 117 -13.65 4.92 2.17
CA SER A 117 -12.64 5.19 1.15
C SER A 117 -12.29 6.67 1.11
N HIS A 118 -11.08 7.01 1.58
CA HIS A 118 -10.62 8.39 1.65
C HIS A 118 -9.14 8.52 1.26
N THR A 119 -8.72 9.73 0.92
CA THR A 119 -7.30 10.05 0.69
C THR A 119 -6.52 10.02 2.00
N ALA A 120 -5.21 9.75 1.96
CA ALA A 120 -4.36 9.79 3.16
C ALA A 120 -4.48 11.15 3.90
N ALA A 121 -4.51 12.25 3.15
CA ALA A 121 -4.68 13.59 3.70
C ALA A 121 -5.99 13.78 4.49
N GLN A 122 -7.08 13.17 4.03
CA GLN A 122 -8.36 13.18 4.75
C GLN A 122 -8.29 12.39 6.06
N TRP A 123 -7.47 11.35 6.14
CA TRP A 123 -7.25 10.59 7.37
C TRP A 123 -6.38 11.30 8.41
N GLY A 124 -5.68 12.38 8.05
CA GLY A 124 -4.89 13.17 9.00
C GLY A 124 -3.62 13.78 8.43
N GLY A 125 -3.16 13.34 7.25
CA GLY A 125 -1.96 13.91 6.62
C GLY A 125 -1.42 13.05 5.49
N THR A 126 -0.35 13.51 4.85
CA THR A 126 0.36 12.68 3.87
C THR A 126 1.02 11.52 4.58
N LEU A 127 0.88 10.31 4.04
CA LEU A 127 1.49 9.09 4.56
C LEU A 127 2.45 8.49 3.54
N THR A 128 3.48 7.84 4.07
CA THR A 128 4.47 7.06 3.34
C THR A 128 4.29 5.56 3.58
N GLY A 129 4.97 4.73 2.79
CA GLY A 129 5.03 3.29 3.03
C GLY A 129 5.59 2.94 4.41
N SER A 130 6.55 3.71 4.94
CA SER A 130 7.07 3.49 6.30
C SER A 130 6.03 3.75 7.38
N ASP A 131 5.14 4.73 7.20
CA ASP A 131 4.16 5.09 8.23
C ASP A 131 3.11 3.99 8.44
N ILE A 132 2.62 3.38 7.35
CA ILE A 132 1.61 2.32 7.41
C ILE A 132 2.17 0.96 7.85
N LYS A 133 3.49 0.79 7.80
CA LYS A 133 4.20 -0.40 8.30
C LYS A 133 4.54 -0.31 9.78
N ASP A 134 4.31 0.85 10.40
CA ASP A 134 4.58 1.03 11.82
C ASP A 134 3.75 0.00 12.62
N PRO A 135 4.36 -0.71 13.59
CA PRO A 135 3.63 -1.68 14.43
C PRO A 135 2.47 -1.06 15.21
N ALA A 136 2.47 0.26 15.41
CA ALA A 136 1.40 1.03 16.03
C ALA A 136 0.40 1.60 15.01
N PHE A 137 0.38 1.12 13.75
CA PHE A 137 -0.69 1.38 12.80
C PHE A 137 -1.95 0.56 13.15
N TYR A 138 -3.02 1.25 13.53
CA TYR A 138 -4.31 0.65 13.83
C TYR A 138 -5.46 1.30 13.07
N VAL A 139 -6.48 0.49 12.81
CA VAL A 139 -7.82 0.93 12.44
C VAL A 139 -8.71 0.87 13.67
N LEU A 140 -9.45 1.93 13.95
CA LEU A 140 -10.39 2.00 15.07
C LEU A 140 -11.82 2.20 14.53
N ILE A 141 -12.74 1.31 14.89
CA ILE A 141 -14.15 1.41 14.51
C ILE A 141 -15.03 1.44 15.75
N SER A 142 -15.99 2.37 15.83
CA SER A 142 -17.06 2.32 16.83
C SER A 142 -18.43 2.58 16.18
N ALA A 143 -19.47 2.01 16.78
CA ALA A 143 -20.82 2.10 16.27
C ALA A 143 -21.81 2.46 17.38
N THR A 144 -22.86 3.20 17.02
CA THR A 144 -23.96 3.57 17.93
C THR A 144 -25.28 3.06 17.42
N ASN A 145 -26.09 2.52 18.33
CA ASN A 145 -27.48 2.22 18.06
C ASN A 145 -28.32 3.49 18.15
N THR A 146 -28.76 3.98 17.00
CA THR A 146 -29.61 5.18 16.89
C THR A 146 -31.09 4.83 16.77
N GLY A 147 -31.43 3.54 16.74
CA GLY A 147 -32.81 3.05 16.74
C GLY A 147 -33.46 3.06 18.14
N GLY A 148 -34.77 2.80 18.15
CA GLY A 148 -35.58 2.73 19.39
C GLY A 148 -35.62 1.36 20.06
N SER A 149 -34.86 0.37 19.57
CA SER A 149 -34.83 -1.00 20.09
C SER A 149 -33.39 -1.50 20.19
N ASN A 150 -33.16 -2.55 20.99
CA ASN A 150 -31.83 -3.15 21.12
C ASN A 150 -31.33 -3.66 19.75
N ALA A 151 -30.03 -3.51 19.49
CA ALA A 151 -29.37 -3.98 18.28
C ALA A 151 -28.14 -4.82 18.64
N GLY A 152 -28.03 -6.00 18.04
CA GLY A 152 -26.83 -6.80 18.02
C GLY A 152 -25.99 -6.41 16.80
N THR A 153 -24.83 -5.82 17.03
CA THR A 153 -23.86 -5.41 16.02
C THR A 153 -22.75 -6.43 15.90
N ARG A 154 -22.36 -6.72 14.66
CA ARG A 154 -21.35 -7.73 14.34
C ARG A 154 -20.39 -7.22 13.27
N ILE A 155 -19.11 -7.50 13.45
CA ILE A 155 -18.08 -7.33 12.44
C ILE A 155 -17.40 -8.69 12.29
N ASP A 156 -17.39 -9.21 11.07
CA ASP A 156 -16.71 -10.46 10.72
C ASP A 156 -15.23 -10.21 10.43
N SER A 157 -14.93 -9.23 9.56
CA SER A 157 -13.58 -8.90 9.15
C SER A 157 -13.38 -7.40 8.99
N ILE A 158 -12.12 -6.95 9.13
CA ILE A 158 -11.71 -5.59 8.76
C ILE A 158 -10.61 -5.70 7.71
N GLU A 159 -10.78 -5.04 6.58
CA GLU A 159 -9.76 -4.94 5.53
C GLU A 159 -9.27 -3.51 5.39
N VAL A 160 -7.99 -3.36 5.04
CA VAL A 160 -7.44 -2.10 4.60
C VAL A 160 -6.92 -2.27 3.19
N VAL A 161 -7.40 -1.42 2.29
CA VAL A 161 -6.97 -1.38 0.89
C VAL A 161 -6.28 -0.08 0.60
N ILE A 162 -5.06 -0.18 0.09
CA ILE A 162 -4.16 0.95 -0.12
C ILE A 162 -3.83 1.05 -1.61
N ASP A 163 -4.09 2.22 -2.19
CA ASP A 163 -3.49 2.61 -3.46
C ASP A 163 -2.30 3.52 -3.19
N TYR A 164 -1.17 3.23 -3.82
CA TYR A 164 0.07 3.97 -3.61
C TYR A 164 0.78 4.30 -4.92
N THR A 165 1.67 5.29 -4.84
CA THR A 165 2.59 5.67 -5.91
C THR A 165 4.00 5.37 -5.45
N GLU A 166 4.70 4.49 -6.16
CA GLU A 166 6.13 4.29 -5.89
C GLU A 166 6.89 5.58 -6.18
N SER A 167 7.79 5.98 -5.29
CA SER A 167 8.73 7.06 -5.61
C SER A 167 9.51 6.59 -6.83
N GLY A 168 9.37 7.30 -7.96
CA GLY A 168 10.08 6.96 -9.18
C GLY A 168 11.54 6.80 -8.85
N GLY A 169 12.07 5.58 -9.00
CA GLY A 169 13.47 5.31 -8.66
C GLY A 169 14.34 6.38 -9.30
N THR A 170 15.32 6.90 -8.55
CA THR A 170 16.24 7.90 -9.10
C THR A 170 16.79 7.34 -10.41
N PRO A 171 16.59 8.01 -11.56
CA PRO A 171 17.11 7.52 -12.83
C PRO A 171 18.61 7.25 -12.67
N VAL A 172 19.02 6.00 -12.86
CA VAL A 172 20.43 5.65 -12.85
C VAL A 172 20.96 6.02 -14.23
N THR A 173 21.78 7.07 -14.28
CA THR A 173 22.54 7.39 -15.49
C THR A 173 23.75 6.49 -15.56
N ILE A 174 23.77 5.58 -16.52
CA ILE A 174 24.97 4.80 -16.87
C ILE A 174 25.74 5.60 -17.92
N ASN A 175 26.83 6.25 -17.52
CA ASN A 175 27.73 6.90 -18.45
C ASN A 175 28.71 5.88 -19.02
N VAL A 176 28.52 5.47 -20.28
CA VAL A 176 29.49 4.61 -20.98
C VAL A 176 30.48 5.52 -21.72
N THR A 177 31.71 5.61 -21.22
CA THR A 177 32.76 6.38 -21.90
C THR A 177 33.35 5.58 -23.07
N ASN A 178 33.70 6.27 -24.17
CA ASN A 178 34.35 5.64 -25.32
C ASN A 178 35.61 4.87 -24.89
N GLY A 179 35.71 3.59 -25.29
CA GLY A 179 36.84 2.72 -24.95
C GLY A 179 36.77 1.99 -23.60
N GLN A 180 35.66 2.07 -22.84
CA GLN A 180 35.51 1.30 -21.59
C GLN A 180 34.86 -0.09 -21.72
N ALA A 181 34.30 -0.43 -22.89
CA ALA A 181 33.84 -1.79 -23.18
C ALA A 181 34.91 -2.56 -23.97
N THR A 182 36.10 -2.74 -23.39
CA THR A 182 37.25 -3.33 -24.12
C THR A 182 37.37 -4.86 -24.01
N ALA A 183 36.56 -5.53 -23.18
CA ALA A 183 36.48 -6.99 -23.19
C ALA A 183 35.14 -7.51 -22.64
N ALA A 184 34.70 -8.64 -23.17
CA ALA A 184 33.61 -9.44 -22.61
C ALA A 184 33.87 -9.73 -21.11
N GLY A 185 32.86 -9.50 -20.27
CA GLY A 185 32.91 -9.84 -18.83
C GLY A 185 33.58 -8.82 -17.92
N GLN A 186 33.97 -7.63 -18.41
CA GLN A 186 34.41 -6.55 -17.51
C GLN A 186 33.19 -5.87 -16.85
N PRO A 187 33.11 -5.80 -15.51
CA PRO A 187 32.07 -5.04 -14.84
C PRO A 187 32.28 -3.54 -15.12
N LEU A 188 31.23 -2.88 -15.64
CA LEU A 188 31.19 -1.43 -15.67
C LEU A 188 31.19 -0.92 -14.21
N ALA A 189 32.20 -0.13 -13.85
CA ALA A 189 32.24 0.52 -12.56
C ALA A 189 31.16 1.61 -12.51
N ALA A 190 30.06 1.33 -11.83
CA ALA A 190 29.08 2.35 -11.47
C ALA A 190 29.59 3.14 -10.26
N THR A 191 29.74 4.45 -10.38
CA THR A 191 29.89 5.35 -9.22
C THR A 191 28.49 5.76 -8.74
N GLY A 192 28.06 5.23 -7.60
CA GLY A 192 26.76 5.52 -6.98
C GLY A 192 26.31 4.39 -6.03
N PRO A 193 25.19 4.56 -5.29
CA PRO A 193 24.61 3.48 -4.48
C PRO A 193 24.35 2.25 -5.36
N ALA A 194 24.69 1.08 -4.81
CA ALA A 194 24.91 -0.18 -5.54
C ALA A 194 23.82 -0.49 -6.58
N VAL A 195 24.14 -0.24 -7.85
CA VAL A 195 23.41 -0.82 -8.98
C VAL A 195 24.00 -2.22 -9.19
N ILE A 196 23.27 -3.25 -8.77
CA ILE A 196 23.61 -4.63 -9.12
C ILE A 196 23.29 -4.78 -10.60
N VAL A 197 24.26 -4.48 -11.46
CA VAL A 197 24.23 -4.91 -12.86
C VAL A 197 24.40 -6.41 -12.84
N SER A 198 23.30 -7.16 -12.86
CA SER A 198 23.34 -8.62 -12.96
C SER A 198 23.89 -8.99 -14.34
N THR A 199 25.21 -9.14 -14.44
CA THR A 199 25.95 -9.78 -15.54
C THR A 199 25.55 -9.36 -16.96
N ILE A 200 26.33 -8.46 -17.56
CA ILE A 200 26.35 -8.31 -19.02
C ILE A 200 27.13 -9.48 -19.60
N THR A 201 26.43 -10.51 -20.08
CA THR A 201 27.05 -11.60 -20.85
C THR A 201 27.14 -11.18 -22.31
N ALA A 202 28.19 -10.45 -22.68
CA ALA A 202 28.50 -10.17 -24.08
C ALA A 202 29.50 -11.21 -24.60
N THR A 203 29.05 -12.17 -25.40
CA THR A 203 29.94 -13.09 -26.12
C THR A 203 30.49 -12.35 -27.35
N THR A 204 31.71 -11.82 -27.21
CA THR A 204 32.52 -11.12 -28.24
C THR A 204 31.87 -9.90 -28.90
N SER A 205 32.35 -8.70 -28.57
CA SER A 205 31.94 -7.44 -29.23
C SER A 205 32.56 -7.34 -30.62
N THR A 206 31.73 -7.49 -31.66
CA THR A 206 31.94 -6.89 -32.98
C THR A 206 31.02 -5.69 -33.12
N THR A 207 31.42 -4.70 -33.91
CA THR A 207 30.59 -3.55 -34.30
C THR A 207 29.17 -4.02 -34.70
N GLY A 208 28.14 -3.55 -34.00
CA GLY A 208 26.74 -3.92 -34.26
C GLY A 208 26.09 -4.95 -33.31
N GLN A 209 26.70 -5.27 -32.16
CA GLN A 209 26.08 -6.20 -31.19
C GLN A 209 25.13 -5.48 -30.22
N ALA A 210 23.98 -6.11 -29.94
CA ALA A 210 22.96 -5.60 -29.03
C ALA A 210 23.46 -5.59 -27.57
N VAL A 211 23.24 -4.48 -26.87
CA VAL A 211 23.45 -4.39 -25.42
C VAL A 211 22.12 -4.79 -24.75
N ALA A 212 22.11 -5.96 -24.12
CA ALA A 212 20.98 -6.37 -23.29
C ALA A 212 21.12 -5.72 -21.91
N ILE A 213 20.28 -4.72 -21.63
CA ILE A 213 20.10 -4.18 -20.28
C ILE A 213 18.80 -4.78 -19.76
N ASN A 214 18.86 -5.47 -18.62
CA ASN A 214 17.66 -5.90 -17.91
C ASN A 214 17.46 -4.93 -16.74
N PRO A 215 16.80 -3.78 -16.95
CA PRO A 215 16.45 -2.92 -15.84
C PRO A 215 15.51 -3.72 -14.95
N GLY A 216 15.78 -3.79 -13.65
CA GLY A 216 14.81 -4.32 -12.70
C GLY A 216 13.57 -3.44 -12.64
N THR A 217 13.33 -2.81 -11.50
CA THR A 217 12.14 -1.95 -11.31
C THR A 217 12.36 -0.48 -11.68
N ALA A 218 13.59 -0.04 -11.92
CA ALA A 218 13.91 1.37 -12.19
C ALA A 218 13.92 1.68 -13.70
N ALA A 219 13.46 2.88 -14.06
CA ALA A 219 13.68 3.43 -15.39
C ALA A 219 15.18 3.68 -15.64
N VAL A 220 15.69 3.24 -16.79
CA VAL A 220 17.09 3.44 -17.20
C VAL A 220 17.12 4.38 -18.40
N THR A 221 17.95 5.42 -18.31
CA THR A 221 18.29 6.29 -19.45
C THR A 221 19.68 5.92 -19.93
N ILE A 222 19.78 5.56 -21.22
CA ILE A 222 21.06 5.30 -21.88
C ILE A 222 21.36 6.50 -22.77
N ASN A 223 22.42 7.24 -22.45
CA ASN A 223 22.94 8.30 -23.32
C ASN A 223 24.03 7.69 -24.20
N VAL A 224 23.80 7.68 -25.51
CA VAL A 224 24.79 7.22 -26.50
C VAL A 224 25.38 8.46 -27.17
N ALA A 225 26.69 8.67 -27.04
CA ALA A 225 27.35 9.83 -27.64
C ALA A 225 27.44 9.72 -29.17
N ASN A 226 27.42 10.86 -29.85
CA ASN A 226 27.55 10.96 -31.30
C ASN A 226 28.83 10.24 -31.80
N GLY A 227 28.67 9.34 -32.77
CA GLY A 227 29.73 8.45 -33.27
C GLY A 227 29.75 7.02 -32.69
N GLN A 228 28.78 6.66 -31.83
CA GLN A 228 28.68 5.31 -31.23
C GLN A 228 27.55 4.42 -31.78
N ALA A 229 26.74 4.92 -32.71
CA ALA A 229 25.89 4.04 -33.51
C ALA A 229 26.76 3.36 -34.58
N ALA A 230 26.59 2.04 -34.74
CA ALA A 230 27.04 1.36 -35.95
C ALA A 230 26.52 2.11 -37.18
N ALA A 231 27.23 2.00 -38.32
CA ALA A 231 26.93 2.69 -39.58
C ALA A 231 25.41 2.91 -39.82
N ALA A 232 25.06 4.08 -40.35
CA ALA A 232 23.68 4.51 -40.58
C ALA A 232 22.77 3.36 -41.06
N GLY A 233 21.72 3.05 -40.28
CA GLY A 233 20.73 2.02 -40.62
C GLY A 233 20.74 0.73 -39.77
N GLN A 234 21.62 0.59 -38.78
CA GLN A 234 21.64 -0.58 -37.89
C GLN A 234 20.79 -0.36 -36.62
N PRO A 235 19.84 -1.27 -36.28
CA PRO A 235 19.00 -1.12 -35.10
C PRO A 235 19.73 -1.49 -33.80
N VAL A 236 19.63 -0.63 -32.78
CA VAL A 236 19.96 -0.99 -31.39
C VAL A 236 18.79 -1.78 -30.82
N ALA A 237 18.91 -3.10 -30.72
CA ALA A 237 17.88 -3.93 -30.11
C ALA A 237 17.97 -3.85 -28.59
N ILE A 238 16.96 -3.26 -27.95
CA ILE A 238 16.77 -3.33 -26.49
C ILE A 238 15.65 -4.33 -26.22
N SER A 239 15.96 -5.44 -25.55
CA SER A 239 14.97 -6.39 -25.06
C SER A 239 14.54 -5.97 -23.66
N THR A 240 13.45 -5.22 -23.53
CA THR A 240 12.90 -4.86 -22.22
C THR A 240 11.82 -5.84 -21.80
N THR A 241 12.05 -6.57 -20.70
CA THR A 241 10.98 -7.25 -19.96
C THR A 241 10.49 -6.41 -18.76
N GLY A 242 10.54 -5.07 -18.88
CA GLY A 242 10.29 -4.11 -17.79
C GLY A 242 9.78 -2.74 -18.28
N PRO A 243 9.75 -1.70 -17.41
CA PRO A 243 9.18 -0.39 -17.75
C PRO A 243 9.92 0.31 -18.92
N ALA A 244 9.30 1.36 -19.46
CA ALA A 244 9.76 2.06 -20.67
C ALA A 244 11.22 2.55 -20.55
N VAL A 245 12.03 2.22 -21.57
CA VAL A 245 13.39 2.73 -21.73
C VAL A 245 13.36 3.91 -22.70
N THR A 246 13.90 5.06 -22.28
CA THR A 246 14.08 6.23 -23.15
C THR A 246 15.53 6.31 -23.60
N ILE A 247 15.75 6.32 -24.91
CA ILE A 247 17.07 6.52 -25.52
C ILE A 247 17.14 7.98 -25.98
N ASN A 248 18.09 8.74 -25.44
CA ASN A 248 18.42 10.06 -25.96
C ASN A 248 19.73 9.94 -26.76
N VAL A 249 19.63 10.25 -28.06
CA VAL A 249 20.79 10.34 -28.96
C VAL A 249 21.18 11.81 -29.04
N ALA A 250 22.44 12.11 -28.70
CA ALA A 250 23.04 13.45 -28.85
C ALA A 250 23.95 13.49 -30.08
#